data_AF-A0AAU7AQR5-F1
#
_entry.id   AF-A0AAU7AQR5-F1
#
_cell.length_a   1.000
_cell.length_b   1.000
_cell.length_c   1.000
_cell.angle_alpha   90.00
_cell.angle_beta   90.00
_cell.angle_gamma   90.00
#
_symmetry.space_group_name_H-M   'P 1'
#
loop_
_entity.id
_entity.type
_entity.pdbx_description
1 polymer ?
#
loop_
_entity_poly.entity_id
_entity_poly.type
_entity_poly.pdbx_seq_one_letter_code
_entity_poly.pdbx_strand_id
1 'polypeptide(L)' 'MYGQSVIKRTNINLDMDLVRQASEALGTERTTDTVHEALRDVVARGRRARLAGRDFADLTPEALEGMRRSRAGVA' A
#
# COMPACT_ATOMS: atom_id res chain seq x y z
N MET A 1 12.00 3.95 -12.63
CA MET A 1 10.91 3.86 -13.63
C MET A 1 9.63 3.48 -12.92
N TYR A 2 8.61 4.34 -12.91
CA TYR A 2 7.29 3.95 -12.44
C TYR A 2 6.65 3.13 -13.55
N GLY A 3 6.63 1.80 -13.39
CA GLY A 3 5.86 0.94 -14.29
C GLY A 3 4.42 1.43 -14.27
N GLN A 4 3.90 1.86 -15.42
CA GLN A 4 2.50 2.22 -15.55
C GLN A 4 1.65 1.07 -15.01
N SER A 5 0.74 1.35 -14.09
CA SER A 5 -0.15 0.33 -13.57
C SER A 5 -1.03 -0.16 -14.72
N VAL A 6 -0.79 -1.38 -15.19
CA VAL A 6 -1.64 -2.01 -16.20
C VAL A 6 -2.96 -2.39 -15.52
N ILE A 7 -4.00 -1.59 -15.75
CA ILE A 7 -5.37 -1.94 -15.34
C ILE A 7 -5.94 -2.88 -16.39
N LYS A 8 -6.23 -4.12 -16.00
CA LYS A 8 -6.81 -5.14 -16.88
C LYS A 8 -8.26 -5.42 -16.50
N ARG A 9 -9.18 -5.25 -17.45
CA ARG A 9 -10.56 -5.69 -17.30
C ARG A 9 -10.60 -7.22 -17.21
N THR A 10 -11.22 -7.73 -16.14
CA THR A 10 -11.30 -9.16 -15.84
C THR A 10 -12.75 -9.51 -15.51
N ASN A 11 -13.18 -10.71 -15.87
CA ASN A 11 -14.47 -11.26 -15.47
C ASN A 11 -14.22 -12.23 -14.31
N ILE A 12 -14.76 -11.92 -13.13
CA ILE A 12 -14.65 -12.72 -11.91
C ILE A 12 -16.00 -12.71 -11.20
N ASN A 13 -16.32 -13.80 -10.50
CA ASN A 13 -17.46 -13.83 -9.59
C ASN A 13 -17.05 -13.16 -8.27
N LEU A 14 -17.90 -12.28 -7.77
CA LEU A 14 -17.71 -11.60 -6.49
C LEU A 14 -18.90 -11.90 -5.58
N ASP A 15 -18.62 -12.14 -4.31
CA ASP A 15 -19.64 -12.13 -3.27
C ASP A 15 -20.13 -10.69 -3.08
N MET A 16 -21.35 -10.40 -3.52
CA MET A 16 -21.89 -9.05 -3.52
C MET A 16 -22.23 -8.54 -2.12
N ASP A 17 -22.50 -9.42 -1.16
CA ASP A 17 -22.71 -9.03 0.23
C ASP A 17 -21.40 -8.61 0.89
N LEU A 18 -20.30 -9.28 0.55
CA LEU A 18 -18.97 -8.88 0.99
C LEU A 18 -18.54 -7.57 0.34
N VAL A 19 -18.83 -7.37 -0.96
CA VAL A 19 -18.56 -6.11 -1.66
C VAL A 19 -19.33 -4.96 -1.00
N ARG A 20 -20.59 -5.16 -0.65
CA ARG A 20 -21.40 -4.14 0.05
C ARG A 20 -20.80 -3.78 1.40
N GLN A 21 -20.43 -4.76 2.21
CA GLN A 21 -19.79 -4.53 3.51
C GLN A 21 -18.45 -3.79 3.34
N ALA A 22 -17.65 -4.17 2.35
CA ALA A 22 -16.39 -3.50 2.05
C ALA A 22 -16.62 -2.05 1.58
N SER A 23 -17.63 -1.79 0.75
CA SER A 23 -17.94 -0.43 0.31
C SER A 23 -18.36 0.49 1.45
N GLU A 24 -19.14 -0.03 2.40
CA GLU A 24 -19.54 0.71 3.60
C GLU A 24 -18.33 1.01 4.49
N ALA A 25 -17.46 0.02 4.70
CA ALA A 25 -16.26 0.19 5.51
C ALA A 25 -15.21 1.13 4.88
N LEU A 26 -15.10 1.12 3.55
CA LEU A 26 -14.10 1.90 2.80
C LEU A 26 -14.65 3.25 2.32
N GLY A 27 -15.95 3.50 2.42
CA GLY A 27 -16.60 4.71 1.92
C GLY A 27 -16.57 4.83 0.39
N THR A 28 -16.63 3.71 -0.33
CA THR A 28 -16.57 3.68 -1.80
C THR A 28 -17.94 3.45 -2.42
N GLU A 29 -18.19 4.04 -3.59
CA GLU A 29 -19.50 3.94 -4.26
C GLU A 29 -19.55 2.86 -5.36
N ARG A 30 -18.43 2.65 -6.07
CA ARG A 30 -18.36 1.72 -7.21
C ARG A 30 -17.62 0.45 -6.82
N THR A 31 -18.12 -0.71 -7.24
CA THR A 31 -17.48 -2.02 -7.00
C THR A 31 -16.00 -2.05 -7.38
N THR A 32 -15.64 -1.46 -8.52
CA THR A 32 -14.23 -1.38 -8.97
C THR A 32 -13.36 -0.59 -7.99
N ASP A 33 -13.89 0.51 -7.44
CA ASP A 33 -13.17 1.33 -6.46
C ASP A 33 -13.03 0.57 -5.14
N THR A 34 -14.11 -0.08 -4.68
CA THR A 34 -14.09 -0.96 -3.50
C THR A 34 -13.02 -2.04 -3.62
N VAL A 35 -12.94 -2.72 -4.76
CA VAL A 35 -11.93 -3.77 -4.99
C VAL A 35 -10.52 -3.19 -4.98
N HIS A 36 -10.29 -2.06 -5.66
CA HIS A 36 -8.97 -1.43 -5.67
C HIS A 36 -8.55 -0.93 -4.28
N GLU A 37 -9.44 -0.29 -3.53
CA GLU A 37 -9.15 0.19 -2.18
C GLU A 37 -8.92 -0.96 -1.19
N ALA A 38 -9.71 -2.03 -1.26
CA ALA A 38 -9.49 -3.22 -0.44
C ALA A 38 -8.10 -3.83 -0.70
N LEU A 39 -7.68 -3.93 -1.96
CA LEU A 39 -6.35 -4.41 -2.32
C LEU A 39 -5.24 -3.47 -1.82
N ARG A 40 -5.44 -2.15 -1.93
CA ARG A 40 -4.50 -1.14 -1.42
C ARG A 40 -4.33 -1.26 0.09
N ASP A 41 -5.42 -1.40 0.84
CA ASP A 41 -5.36 -1.51 2.30
C ASP A 41 -4.61 -2.78 2.74
N VAL A 42 -4.87 -3.93 2.10
CA VAL A 42 -4.14 -5.18 2.38
C VAL A 42 -2.63 -5.01 2.14
N VAL A 43 -2.24 -4.39 1.02
CA VAL A 43 -0.82 -4.12 0.73
C VAL A 43 -0.23 -3.17 1.78
N ALA A 44 -0.93 -2.09 2.12
CA ALA A 44 -0.48 -1.14 3.13
C ALA A 44 -0.34 -1.78 4.51
N ARG A 45 -1.29 -2.64 4.90
CA ARG A 45 -1.24 -3.41 6.15
C ARG A 45 -0.06 -4.37 6.17
N GLY A 46 0.18 -5.08 5.06
CA GLY A 46 1.34 -5.97 4.93
C GLY A 46 2.68 -5.21 5.05
N ARG A 47 2.79 -4.03 4.44
CA ARG A 47 3.98 -3.16 4.58
C ARG A 47 4.18 -2.68 6.02
N ARG A 48 3.10 -2.23 6.68
CA ARG A 48 3.12 -1.81 8.09
C ARG A 48 3.56 -2.96 9.01
N ALA A 49 3.02 -4.16 8.82
CA ALA A 49 3.39 -5.33 9.61
C ALA A 49 4.87 -5.72 9.42
N ARG A 50 5.36 -5.70 8.17
CA ARG A 50 6.79 -5.95 7.88
C ARG A 50 7.70 -4.92 8.52
N LEU A 51 7.29 -3.66 8.53
CA LEU A 51 8.05 -2.57 9.16
C LEU A 51 8.07 -2.74 10.68
N ALA A 52 6.92 -3.03 11.29
CA ALA A 52 6.80 -3.24 12.74
C ALA A 52 7.60 -4.45 13.25
N GLY A 53 7.79 -5.47 12.42
CA GLY A 53 8.60 -6.64 12.75
C GLY A 53 10.11 -6.48 12.52
N ARG A 54 10.59 -5.30 12.11
CA ARG A 54 12.01 -5.05 11.85
C ARG A 54 12.70 -4.48 13.08
N ASP A 55 13.93 -4.92 13.30
CA ASP A 55 14.82 -4.30 14.28
C ASP A 55 15.36 -2.97 13.74
N PHE A 56 15.27 -1.94 14.58
CA PHE A 56 15.71 -0.58 14.28
C PHE A 56 16.81 -0.11 15.24
N ALA A 57 17.45 -1.02 15.99
CA ALA A 57 18.55 -0.70 16.89
C ALA A 57 19.67 0.12 16.20
N ASP A 58 19.93 -0.16 14.93
CA ASP A 58 20.97 0.52 14.14
C ASP A 58 20.51 1.84 13.48
N LEU A 59 19.25 2.25 13.63
CA LEU A 59 18.75 3.56 13.17
C LEU A 59 19.07 4.66 14.18
N THR A 60 20.35 4.95 14.34
CA THR A 60 20.80 6.09 15.15
C THR A 60 20.59 7.41 14.39
N PRO A 61 20.56 8.57 15.09
CA PRO A 61 20.53 9.88 14.45
C PRO A 61 21.65 10.09 13.42
N GLU A 62 22.86 9.60 13.69
CA GLU A 62 24.03 9.71 12.80
C GLU A 62 23.84 8.89 11.52
N ALA A 63 23.31 7.67 11.65
CA ALA A 63 22.99 6.80 10.51
C ALA A 63 21.89 7.43 9.63
N LEU A 64 20.84 7.98 10.25
CA LEU A 64 19.77 8.71 9.56
C LEU A 64 20.30 9.92 8.79
N GLU A 65 21.19 10.70 9.42
CA GLU A 65 21.77 11.88 8.81
C GLU A 65 22.73 11.52 7.65
N GLY A 66 23.44 10.39 7.75
CA GLY A 66 24.20 9.82 6.65
C GLY A 66 23.30 9.48 5.45
N MET A 67 22.20 8.76 5.68
CA MET A 67 21.25 8.37 4.63
C MET A 67 20.56 9.56 3.95
N ARG A 68 20.29 10.64 4.67
CA ARG A 68 19.71 11.87 4.11
C ARG A 68 20.71 12.59 3.19
N ARG A 69 21.96 12.73 3.63
CA ARG A 69 23.03 13.34 2.84
C ARG A 69 23.32 12.57 1.55
N SER A 70 23.30 11.23 1.59
CA SER A 70 23.45 10.40 0.38
C SER A 70 22.33 10.61 -0.65
N ARG A 71 21.12 10.96 -0.21
CA ARG A 71 19.99 11.27 -1.11
C ARG A 71 20.07 12.67 -1.72
N ALA A 72 20.69 13.62 -1.01
CA ALA A 72 20.86 15.00 -1.47
C ALA A 72 22.04 15.19 -2.44
N GLY A 73 22.97 14.22 -2.52
CA GLY A 73 24.12 14.22 -3.43
C GLY A 73 23.87 13.62 -4.81
N VAL A 74 22.62 13.24 -5.13
CA VAL A 74 22.21 12.83 -6.48
C VAL A 74 21.40 13.98 -7.09
N ALA A 75 22.10 15.05 -7.44
CA ALA A 75 21.61 16.17 -8.23
C ALA A 75 22.67 16.56 -9.27
#